data_AF-A0A7J3QFG9-F1
#
_entry.id   AF-A0A7J3QFG9-F1
#
_cell.length_a   1.000
_cell.length_b   1.000
_cell.length_c   1.000
_cell.angle_alpha   90.00
_cell.angle_beta   90.00
_cell.angle_gamma   90.00
#
_symmetry.space_group_name_H-M   'P 1'
#
loop_
_entity.id
_entity.type
_entity.pdbx_description
1 polymer ?
#
loop_
_entity_poly.entity_id
_entity_poly.type
_entity_poly.pdbx_seq_one_letter_code
_entity_poly.pdbx_strand_id
1 'polypeptide(L)'
;MGEDVERAAEEIIKSFLESIRDLPETKETYYSQEMYNITRPDGQPAERRRLEDFRRMFLSNAPRKDEEGNIRVEVAAWTER
;
A
#
# COMPACT_ATOMS: atom_id res chain seq x y z
N MET A 1 9.23 -26.54 -4.48
CA MET A 1 8.72 -25.29 -3.86
C MET A 1 8.19 -24.29 -4.89
N GLY A 2 8.88 -24.06 -6.03
CA GLY A 2 8.33 -23.21 -7.10
C GLY A 2 7.10 -23.79 -7.80
N GLU A 3 7.14 -25.08 -8.17
CA GLU A 3 6.05 -25.74 -8.90
C GLU A 3 4.73 -25.86 -8.11
N ASP A 4 4.80 -25.93 -6.77
CA ASP A 4 3.59 -25.98 -5.93
C ASP A 4 2.94 -24.60 -5.81
N VAL A 5 3.76 -23.53 -5.78
CA VAL A 5 3.29 -22.14 -5.78
C VAL A 5 2.66 -21.78 -7.12
N GLU A 6 3.30 -22.19 -8.22
CA GLU A 6 2.80 -21.97 -9.58
C GLU A 6 1.45 -22.66 -9.81
N ARG A 7 1.35 -23.94 -9.41
CA ARG A 7 0.09 -24.69 -9.49
C ARG A 7 -1.01 -24.09 -8.64
N ALA A 8 -0.69 -23.68 -7.42
CA ALA A 8 -1.67 -23.01 -6.54
C ALA A 8 -2.14 -21.69 -7.15
N ALA A 9 -1.24 -20.91 -7.78
CA ALA A 9 -1.62 -19.70 -8.48
C ALA A 9 -2.52 -19.98 -9.69
N GLU A 10 -2.21 -21.02 -10.47
CA GLU A 10 -3.02 -21.45 -11.61
C GLU A 10 -4.43 -21.88 -11.20
N GLU A 11 -4.57 -22.64 -10.12
CA GLU A 11 -5.87 -23.05 -9.57
C GLU A 11 -6.73 -21.84 -9.15
N ILE A 12 -6.11 -20.83 -8.51
CA ILE A 12 -6.80 -19.59 -8.12
C ILE A 12 -7.30 -18.84 -9.36
N ILE A 13 -6.45 -18.67 -10.37
CA ILE A 13 -6.81 -17.95 -11.61
C ILE A 13 -7.93 -18.69 -12.32
N LYS A 14 -7.84 -20.00 -12.45
CA LYS A 14 -8.85 -20.82 -13.13
C LYS A 14 -10.21 -20.72 -12.44
N SER A 15 -10.23 -20.89 -11.11
CA SER A 15 -11.45 -20.78 -10.30
C SER A 15 -12.09 -19.39 -10.41
N PHE A 16 -11.26 -18.34 -10.41
CA PHE A 16 -11.73 -16.97 -10.60
C PHE A 16 -12.37 -16.76 -11.97
N LEU A 17 -11.71 -17.20 -13.05
CA LEU A 17 -12.22 -17.08 -14.42
C LEU A 17 -13.54 -17.84 -14.62
N GLU A 18 -13.67 -19.05 -14.06
CA GLU A 18 -14.91 -19.81 -14.09
C GLU A 18 -16.05 -19.07 -13.36
N SER A 19 -15.74 -18.42 -12.24
CA SER A 19 -16.73 -17.69 -11.43
C SER A 19 -17.24 -16.41 -12.08
N ILE A 20 -16.42 -15.74 -12.90
CA ILE A 20 -16.79 -14.49 -13.58
C ILE A 20 -17.31 -14.68 -15.00
N ARG A 21 -17.26 -15.91 -15.54
CA ARG A 21 -17.54 -16.21 -16.95
C ARG A 21 -18.90 -15.71 -17.45
N ASP A 22 -19.92 -15.83 -16.60
CA ASP A 22 -21.30 -15.50 -16.95
C ASP A 22 -21.74 -14.13 -16.40
N LEU A 23 -20.79 -13.34 -15.86
CA LEU A 23 -21.09 -11.97 -15.44
C LEU A 23 -21.34 -11.11 -16.67
N PRO A 24 -22.39 -10.25 -16.65
CA PRO A 24 -22.65 -9.34 -17.74
C PRO A 24 -21.50 -8.35 -17.91
N GLU A 25 -21.19 -8.00 -19.15
CA GLU A 25 -20.28 -6.88 -19.43
C GLU A 25 -20.86 -5.60 -18.83
N THR A 26 -20.15 -5.04 -17.86
CA THR A 26 -20.54 -3.81 -17.17
C THR A 26 -19.47 -2.76 -17.37
N LYS A 27 -19.89 -1.49 -17.42
CA LYS A 27 -18.92 -0.39 -17.38
C LYS A 27 -18.25 -0.40 -16.01
N GLU A 28 -16.93 -0.47 -16.01
CA GLU A 28 -16.15 -0.41 -14.78
C GLU A 28 -16.50 0.84 -14.00
N THR A 29 -16.81 0.66 -12.72
CA THR A 29 -17.12 1.76 -11.80
C THR A 29 -15.94 1.90 -10.84
N TYR A 30 -15.07 2.86 -11.10
CA TYR A 30 -13.88 3.11 -10.27
C TYR A 30 -14.23 3.86 -8.98
N TYR A 31 -15.22 4.75 -9.04
CA TYR A 31 -15.72 5.50 -7.89
C TYR A 31 -17.24 5.39 -7.87
N SER A 32 -17.80 5.07 -6.71
CA SER A 32 -19.25 5.08 -6.49
C SER A 32 -19.84 6.48 -6.39
N GLN A 33 -18.99 7.50 -6.30
CA GLN A 33 -19.36 8.90 -6.19
C GLN A 33 -18.79 9.70 -7.35
N GLU A 34 -19.61 10.59 -7.90
CA GLU A 34 -19.23 11.53 -8.96
C GLU A 34 -18.59 12.79 -8.36
N MET A 35 -17.41 12.62 -7.77
CA MET A 35 -16.62 13.73 -7.23
C MET A 35 -15.40 13.97 -8.12
N TYR A 36 -15.36 15.16 -8.73
CA TYR A 36 -14.30 15.53 -9.66
C TYR A 36 -13.49 16.70 -9.13
N ASN A 37 -12.20 16.72 -9.46
CA ASN A 37 -11.32 17.86 -9.24
C ASN A 37 -11.25 18.34 -7.78
N ILE A 38 -11.41 17.42 -6.81
CA ILE A 38 -11.17 17.73 -5.41
C ILE A 38 -9.66 17.89 -5.22
N THR A 39 -9.21 19.12 -5.06
CA THR A 39 -7.83 19.44 -4.78
C THR A 39 -7.67 19.88 -3.33
N ARG A 40 -6.56 19.49 -2.71
CA ARG A 40 -6.15 20.07 -1.44
C ARG A 40 -5.62 21.48 -1.73
N PRO A 41 -6.10 22.53 -1.04
CA PRO A 41 -5.52 23.86 -1.18
C PRO A 41 -4.05 23.81 -0.79
N ASP A 42 -3.23 24.57 -1.51
CA ASP A 42 -1.85 24.75 -1.09
C ASP A 42 -1.84 25.43 0.29
N GLY A 43 -1.07 24.86 1.19
CA GLY A 43 -1.11 25.19 2.61
C GLY A 43 0.25 25.60 3.13
N GLN A 44 0.26 26.37 4.21
CA GLN A 44 1.49 26.63 4.94
C GLN A 44 1.99 25.33 5.60
N PRO A 45 3.31 25.18 5.81
CA PRO A 45 3.86 24.06 6.56
C PRO A 45 3.16 23.93 7.92
N ALA A 46 2.96 22.70 8.37
CA ALA A 46 2.40 22.45 9.68
C ALA A 46 3.28 23.08 10.77
N GLU A 47 2.66 23.56 11.85
CA GLU A 47 3.39 24.10 12.99
C GLU A 47 4.40 23.09 13.54
N ARG A 48 5.57 23.58 13.97
CA ARG A 48 6.67 22.75 14.48
C ARG A 48 6.21 21.78 15.57
N ARG A 49 5.40 22.24 16.52
CA ARG A 49 4.85 21.40 17.60
C ARG A 49 4.05 20.22 17.06
N ARG A 50 3.21 20.47 16.04
CA ARG A 50 2.42 19.41 15.39
C ARG A 50 3.30 18.41 14.67
N LEU A 51 4.39 18.85 14.06
CA LEU A 51 5.38 17.98 13.43
C LEU A 51 6.14 17.13 14.47
N GLU A 52 6.48 17.69 15.62
CA GLU A 52 7.14 16.97 16.72
C GLU A 52 6.21 15.91 17.33
N ASP A 53 4.93 16.27 17.55
CA ASP A 53 3.90 15.34 18.02
C ASP A 53 3.66 14.21 17.01
N PHE A 54 3.56 14.55 15.72
CA PHE A 54 3.47 13.57 14.64
C PHE A 54 4.68 12.64 14.63
N ARG A 55 5.91 13.19 14.69
CA ARG A 55 7.14 12.39 14.66
C ARG A 55 7.19 11.41 15.82
N ARG A 56 6.81 11.84 17.03
CA ARG A 56 6.77 10.98 18.22
C ARG A 56 5.79 9.82 18.02
N MET A 57 4.59 10.10 17.53
CA MET A 57 3.55 9.07 17.28
C MET A 57 3.92 8.15 16.11
N PHE A 58 4.50 8.68 15.05
CA PHE A 58 4.95 7.90 13.90
C PHE A 58 6.03 6.90 14.30
N LEU A 59 7.04 7.36 15.06
CA LEU A 59 8.13 6.50 15.52
C LEU A 59 7.72 5.51 16.62
N SER A 60 6.64 5.74 17.37
CA SER A 60 6.16 4.77 18.36
C SER A 60 5.59 3.50 17.71
N ASN A 61 5.15 3.59 16.46
CA ASN A 61 4.64 2.45 15.70
C ASN A 61 5.74 1.77 14.86
N ALA A 62 6.94 2.33 14.79
CA ALA A 62 8.03 1.78 14.01
C ALA A 62 8.56 0.49 14.66
N PRO A 63 8.78 -0.60 13.91
CA PRO A 63 9.31 -1.85 14.46
C PRO A 63 10.67 -1.67 15.15
N ARG A 64 11.54 -0.82 14.60
CA ARG A 64 12.84 -0.45 15.16
C ARG A 64 13.20 0.98 14.76
N LYS A 65 13.94 1.67 15.65
CA LYS A 65 14.56 2.97 15.40
C LYS A 65 16.03 2.96 15.80
N ASP A 66 16.84 3.79 15.17
CA ASP A 66 18.20 4.06 15.60
C ASP A 66 18.25 5.14 16.71
N GLU A 67 19.46 5.45 17.18
CA GLU A 67 19.71 6.45 18.23
C GLU A 67 19.38 7.88 17.78
N GLU A 68 19.38 8.13 16.46
CA GLU A 68 19.10 9.42 15.83
C GLU A 68 17.59 9.62 15.56
N GLY A 69 16.79 8.58 15.76
CA GLY A 69 15.34 8.60 15.56
C GLY A 69 14.93 8.45 14.10
N ASN A 70 15.69 7.68 13.31
CA ASN A 70 15.32 7.18 11.99
C ASN A 70 14.79 5.75 12.08
N ILE A 71 13.99 5.33 11.09
CA ILE A 71 13.47 3.96 11.01
C ILE A 71 14.59 3.04 10.54
N ARG A 72 14.81 1.94 11.28
CA ARG A 72 15.74 0.89 10.88
C ARG A 72 15.00 -0.18 10.10
N VAL A 73 15.43 -0.41 8.86
CA VAL A 73 14.90 -1.46 7.96
C VAL A 73 15.99 -2.47 7.62
N GLU A 74 15.57 -3.70 7.31
CA GLU A 74 16.47 -4.69 6.72
C GLU A 74 16.72 -4.32 5.25
N VAL A 75 17.96 -4.50 4.80
CA VAL A 75 18.34 -4.30 3.41
C VAL A 75 17.88 -5.51 2.61
N ALA A 76 17.18 -5.28 1.49
CA ALA A 76 16.74 -6.37 0.63
C ALA A 76 17.96 -7.06 -0.03
N ALA A 77 17.98 -8.39 -0.05
CA ALA A 77 19.12 -9.18 -0.52
C ALA A 77 19.54 -8.91 -1.98
N TRP A 78 18.68 -8.31 -2.81
CA TRP A 78 19.01 -7.97 -4.20
C TRP A 78 19.76 -6.65 -4.37
N THR A 79 20.09 -5.93 -3.29
CA THR A 79 20.83 -4.66 -3.36
C THR A 79 22.31 -4.79 -3.03
N GLU A 80 22.83 -6.01 -2.83
CA GLU A 80 24.27 -6.24 -2.69
C GLU A 80 24.97 -6.09 -4.06
N ARG A 81 25.84 -5.08 -4.16
CA ARG A 81 26.90 -4.96 -5.17
C ARG A 81 28.25 -5.11 -4.49
#